data_AF-A0A812TFN8-F1
#
_entry.id   AF-A0A812TFN8-F1
#
_cell.length_a   1.000
_cell.length_b   1.000
_cell.length_c   1.000
_cell.angle_alpha   90.00
_cell.angle_beta   90.00
_cell.angle_gamma   90.00
#
_symmetry.space_group_name_H-M   'P 1'
#
loop_
_entity.id
_entity.type
_entity.pdbx_description
1 polymer ?
#
loop_
_entity_poly.entity_id
_entity_poly.type
_entity_poly.pdbx_seq_one_letter_code
_entity_poly.pdbx_strand_id
1 'polypeptide(L)'
;MESVPLVEFASSLHRHGTPSPSISGTPFVMYTVPAEAFLEMTEVKMHEELADAGVLTEFDESLGKAMFVSHQWLSDTHPDPDFQQLQVLQDALKNIVAGTSRISLATFVEILNARVRCPCGDDFAFGHLYIWYDYFSIPQSSCHKASRERDSAIQSIPAYVARCEFFVVLCPALTHQDKQGTLGHATWGERGWCRTERVACELSTLSAGYLIVVESATHQTLEWTGLRIREAPGEGEFTVDGDRVWIGRMVIQMVWSKLFYYLKRREFHNYRYLLNAQVPQYFRGLDLEPLDGLVPGFHTETDPSVDCKGFMLERFLHQNGFRSISERDDAGWPPICFAAMSNNLVVLQGLLDRKVDINQATTKPKAEFNLPARLTALAVASVNHSNGAVELLLRARACVNYKDCWGGNALHLATAGDNPRGVRLLCDARASMNQECVPGLSPFMLSCACGSGRAVKELLSLNPGLSLRHCLHVALMFAPGSAPDMVSILLEARANVNEQFRVHIRDPGWWFLMNLMGVRHRVSPSRLTLLAFHHYDATPLMFSILSGCLDSVSSLLSARARVDIRNYRKKTASELARQMLAPSWLIEVCSMNGQEDAETLAESDTFSI
;
A
#
# COMPACT_ATOMS: atom_id res chain seq x y z
N MET A 1 -17.62 -7.36 -39.15
CA MET A 1 -16.64 -7.09 -38.08
C MET A 1 -16.55 -8.35 -37.26
N GLU A 2 -15.47 -9.12 -37.40
CA GLU A 2 -15.22 -10.25 -36.50
C GLU A 2 -15.05 -9.71 -35.08
N SER A 3 -15.77 -10.32 -34.13
CA SER A 3 -15.67 -10.00 -32.71
C SER A 3 -14.29 -10.41 -32.18
N VAL A 4 -13.72 -9.59 -31.28
CA VAL A 4 -12.43 -9.90 -30.66
C VAL A 4 -12.60 -11.15 -29.78
N PRO A 5 -11.71 -12.16 -29.84
CA PRO A 5 -11.83 -13.40 -29.05
C PRO A 5 -12.07 -13.16 -27.55
N LEU A 6 -11.43 -12.14 -26.98
CA LEU A 6 -11.62 -11.73 -25.59
C LEU A 6 -13.07 -11.31 -25.26
N VAL A 7 -13.75 -10.62 -26.18
CA VAL A 7 -15.14 -10.16 -26.01
C VAL A 7 -16.11 -11.33 -26.12
N GLU A 8 -15.84 -12.26 -27.04
CA GLU A 8 -16.62 -13.50 -27.19
C GLU A 8 -16.49 -14.38 -25.96
N PHE A 9 -15.27 -14.54 -25.45
CA PHE A 9 -15.00 -15.30 -24.23
C PHE A 9 -15.66 -14.67 -23.00
N ALA A 10 -15.54 -13.35 -22.81
CA ALA A 10 -16.27 -12.65 -21.75
C ALA A 10 -17.79 -12.87 -21.83
N SER A 11 -18.34 -12.94 -23.06
CA SER A 11 -19.77 -13.22 -23.27
C SER A 11 -20.13 -14.68 -22.98
N SER A 12 -19.23 -15.63 -23.24
CA SER A 12 -19.47 -17.05 -22.94
C SER A 12 -19.45 -17.35 -21.43
N LEU A 13 -18.66 -16.61 -20.64
CA LEU A 13 -18.62 -16.75 -19.18
C LEU A 13 -19.95 -16.43 -18.49
N HIS A 14 -20.77 -15.56 -19.09
CA HIS A 14 -22.12 -15.30 -18.59
C HIS A 14 -23.09 -16.45 -18.87
N ARG A 15 -22.84 -17.21 -19.94
CA ARG A 15 -23.70 -18.33 -20.37
C ARG A 15 -23.33 -19.64 -19.68
N HIS A 16 -22.04 -19.87 -19.43
CA HIS A 16 -21.52 -21.17 -18.98
C HIS A 16 -20.86 -21.13 -17.61
N GLY A 17 -20.81 -19.95 -16.95
CA GLY A 17 -20.14 -19.77 -15.68
C GLY A 17 -18.62 -19.65 -15.81
N THR A 18 -17.95 -19.38 -14.69
CA THR A 18 -16.48 -19.39 -14.61
C THR A 18 -15.97 -20.82 -14.49
N PRO A 19 -14.86 -21.18 -15.17
CA PRO A 19 -14.16 -22.43 -14.88
C PRO A 19 -13.84 -22.48 -13.38
N SER A 20 -13.98 -23.62 -12.68
CA SER A 20 -13.54 -23.66 -11.28
C SER A 20 -12.01 -23.78 -11.24
N PRO A 21 -11.29 -22.97 -10.44
CA PRO A 21 -9.94 -23.32 -10.09
C PRO A 21 -10.01 -24.67 -9.35
N SER A 22 -9.18 -25.63 -9.76
CA SER A 22 -9.20 -27.00 -9.22
C SER A 22 -8.54 -27.06 -7.83
N ILE A 23 -9.13 -26.37 -6.84
CA ILE A 23 -8.85 -26.58 -5.43
C ILE A 23 -10.20 -26.75 -4.74
N SER A 24 -10.56 -28.01 -4.57
CA SER A 24 -11.76 -28.48 -3.89
C SER A 24 -11.57 -28.37 -2.37
N GLY A 25 -12.35 -27.50 -1.75
CA GLY A 25 -12.57 -27.49 -0.31
C GLY A 25 -13.82 -26.66 -0.02
N THR A 26 -14.73 -27.18 0.80
CA THR A 26 -15.76 -26.33 1.40
C THR A 26 -15.02 -25.31 2.27
N PRO A 27 -15.22 -23.99 2.08
CA PRO A 27 -14.58 -22.99 2.92
C PRO A 27 -14.97 -23.26 4.38
N PHE A 28 -14.00 -23.17 5.29
CA PHE A 28 -14.27 -23.29 6.71
C PHE A 28 -15.17 -22.15 7.15
N VAL A 29 -16.06 -22.41 8.10
CA VAL A 29 -17.04 -21.42 8.57
C VAL A 29 -16.32 -20.18 9.11
N MET A 30 -16.87 -19.00 8.83
CA MET A 30 -16.33 -17.75 9.32
C MET A 30 -16.87 -17.47 10.73
N TYR A 31 -16.12 -17.83 11.77
CA TYR A 31 -16.48 -17.48 13.15
C TYR A 31 -16.07 -16.04 13.47
N THR A 32 -16.95 -15.34 14.18
CA THR A 32 -16.76 -13.94 14.58
C THR A 32 -17.29 -13.70 15.99
N VAL A 33 -16.91 -12.58 16.58
CA VAL A 33 -17.43 -12.11 17.87
C VAL A 33 -18.29 -10.86 17.63
N PRO A 34 -19.54 -10.79 18.12
CA PRO A 34 -20.35 -9.58 18.06
C PRO A 34 -19.63 -8.40 18.71
N ALA A 35 -19.72 -7.20 18.14
CA ALA A 35 -19.01 -6.03 18.63
C ALA A 35 -19.33 -5.69 20.09
N GLU A 36 -20.55 -5.97 20.57
CA GLU A 36 -20.95 -5.75 21.96
C GLU A 36 -20.14 -6.63 22.91
N ALA A 37 -20.05 -7.92 22.60
CA ALA A 37 -19.25 -8.86 23.38
C ALA A 37 -17.76 -8.50 23.30
N PHE A 38 -17.28 -8.13 22.11
CA PHE A 38 -15.90 -7.68 21.92
C PHE A 38 -15.54 -6.47 22.79
N LEU A 39 -16.44 -5.50 22.95
CA LEU A 39 -16.21 -4.28 23.76
C LEU A 39 -16.17 -4.54 25.27
N GLU A 40 -16.71 -5.67 25.72
CA GLU A 40 -16.70 -6.11 27.12
C GLU A 40 -15.51 -7.02 27.45
N MET A 41 -14.77 -7.50 26.43
CA MET A 41 -13.57 -8.31 26.63
C MET A 41 -12.49 -7.52 27.37
N THR A 42 -11.81 -8.19 28.29
CA THR A 42 -10.66 -7.66 29.05
C THR A 42 -9.40 -8.52 28.86
N GLU A 43 -9.52 -9.64 28.15
CA GLU A 43 -8.44 -10.57 27.82
C GLU A 43 -8.76 -11.21 26.46
N VAL A 44 -7.73 -11.62 25.71
CA VAL A 44 -7.94 -12.35 24.45
C VAL A 44 -8.07 -13.83 24.77
N LYS A 45 -9.27 -14.37 24.54
CA LYS A 45 -9.56 -15.79 24.77
C LYS A 45 -9.33 -16.61 23.51
N MET A 46 -8.99 -17.87 23.68
CA MET A 46 -8.89 -18.81 22.57
C MET A 46 -10.27 -19.07 21.95
N HIS A 47 -10.26 -19.48 20.69
CA HIS A 47 -11.46 -19.88 19.95
C HIS A 47 -12.35 -20.86 20.74
N GLU A 48 -11.77 -21.92 21.30
CA GLU A 48 -12.50 -22.95 22.03
C GLU A 48 -13.19 -22.40 23.30
N GLU A 49 -12.53 -21.48 24.01
CA GLU A 49 -13.10 -20.86 25.22
C GLU A 49 -14.30 -19.97 24.89
N LEU A 50 -14.24 -19.22 23.78
CA LEU A 50 -15.38 -18.41 23.32
C LEU A 50 -16.49 -19.26 22.71
N ALA A 51 -16.15 -20.40 22.09
CA ALA A 51 -17.11 -21.37 21.60
C ALA A 51 -17.91 -21.98 22.77
N ASP A 52 -17.21 -22.44 23.81
CA ASP A 52 -17.82 -23.03 25.02
C ASP A 52 -18.65 -21.99 25.80
N ALA A 53 -18.25 -20.73 25.79
CA ALA A 53 -19.01 -19.62 26.36
C ALA A 53 -20.22 -19.18 25.51
N GLY A 54 -20.37 -19.71 24.29
CA GLY A 54 -21.46 -19.34 23.36
C GLY A 54 -21.35 -17.93 22.79
N VAL A 55 -20.14 -17.35 22.78
CA VAL A 55 -19.89 -15.98 22.30
C VAL A 55 -19.61 -15.96 20.79
N LEU A 56 -19.04 -17.04 20.24
CA LEU A 56 -18.76 -17.12 18.81
C LEU A 56 -20.03 -17.22 17.98
N THR A 57 -20.05 -16.45 16.89
CA THR A 57 -21.14 -16.43 15.91
C THR A 57 -20.63 -16.88 14.54
N GLU A 58 -21.33 -17.81 13.91
CA GLU A 58 -21.14 -18.15 12.50
C GLU A 58 -21.64 -16.98 11.65
N PHE A 59 -20.72 -16.28 10.98
CA PHE A 59 -21.04 -15.06 10.28
C PHE A 59 -21.64 -15.31 8.89
N ASP A 60 -22.77 -14.64 8.67
CA ASP A 60 -23.36 -14.44 7.35
C ASP A 60 -23.81 -12.99 7.16
N GLU A 61 -23.90 -12.58 5.90
CA GLU A 61 -24.16 -11.21 5.47
C GLU A 61 -25.55 -10.71 5.90
N SER A 62 -26.47 -11.58 6.33
CA SER A 62 -27.78 -11.16 6.86
C SER A 62 -27.71 -10.65 8.31
N LEU A 63 -26.64 -10.99 9.05
CA LEU A 63 -26.42 -10.53 10.42
C LEU A 63 -25.99 -9.06 10.49
N GLY A 64 -25.26 -8.61 9.46
CA GLY A 64 -24.75 -7.25 9.38
C GLY A 64 -23.41 -7.17 8.65
N LYS A 65 -22.51 -6.37 9.20
CA LYS A 65 -21.18 -6.08 8.65
C LYS A 65 -20.11 -6.82 9.44
N ALA A 66 -19.07 -7.28 8.74
CA ALA A 66 -17.89 -7.86 9.37
C ALA A 66 -16.65 -6.94 9.26
N MET A 67 -15.81 -7.01 10.28
CA MET A 67 -14.51 -6.37 10.37
C MET A 67 -13.42 -7.43 10.45
N PHE A 68 -12.49 -7.43 9.49
CA PHE A 68 -11.29 -8.24 9.53
C PHE A 68 -10.19 -7.46 10.24
N VAL A 69 -9.64 -7.99 11.33
CA VAL A 69 -8.53 -7.36 12.06
C VAL A 69 -7.22 -8.08 11.73
N SER A 70 -6.37 -7.43 10.93
CA SER A 70 -5.00 -7.84 10.66
C SER A 70 -4.06 -7.19 11.67
N HIS A 71 -3.17 -7.98 12.27
CA HIS A 71 -2.36 -7.52 13.40
C HIS A 71 -1.02 -8.27 13.51
N GLN A 72 -0.22 -7.92 14.52
CA GLN A 72 1.04 -8.61 14.86
C GLN A 72 0.95 -9.21 16.26
N TRP A 73 1.62 -10.34 16.45
CA TRP A 73 1.73 -10.98 17.76
C TRP A 73 2.72 -10.21 18.63
N LEU A 74 2.32 -9.94 19.88
CA LEU A 74 3.15 -9.25 20.89
C LEU A 74 4.05 -10.21 21.69
N SER A 75 3.85 -11.52 21.58
CA SER A 75 4.74 -12.54 22.14
C SER A 75 4.82 -13.76 21.22
N ASP A 76 5.77 -14.66 21.47
CA ASP A 76 5.92 -15.90 20.69
C ASP A 76 4.81 -16.93 21.00
N THR A 77 4.00 -16.70 22.04
CA THR A 77 2.98 -17.67 22.52
C THR A 77 1.56 -17.13 22.52
N HIS A 78 1.39 -15.81 22.49
CA HIS A 78 0.09 -15.17 22.58
C HIS A 78 0.08 -13.88 21.75
N PRO A 79 -1.01 -13.62 21.00
CA PRO A 79 -1.08 -12.45 20.13
C PRO A 79 -1.09 -11.12 20.88
N ASP A 80 -1.74 -11.05 22.04
CA ASP A 80 -1.90 -9.82 22.84
C ASP A 80 -2.06 -10.14 24.34
N PRO A 81 -0.98 -10.57 25.02
CA PRO A 81 -1.04 -11.14 26.37
C PRO A 81 -1.57 -10.18 27.44
N ASP A 82 -1.29 -8.89 27.29
CA ASP A 82 -1.69 -7.84 28.23
C ASP A 82 -2.93 -7.05 27.75
N PHE A 83 -3.60 -7.54 26.68
CA PHE A 83 -4.78 -6.93 26.06
C PHE A 83 -4.55 -5.48 25.56
N GLN A 84 -3.29 -5.08 25.33
CA GLN A 84 -2.93 -3.72 24.96
C GLN A 84 -3.37 -3.39 23.52
N GLN A 85 -3.23 -4.34 22.60
CA GLN A 85 -3.50 -4.12 21.18
C GLN A 85 -5.00 -4.04 20.92
N LEU A 86 -5.79 -4.98 21.44
CA LEU A 86 -7.25 -4.96 21.30
C LEU A 86 -7.90 -3.84 22.12
N GLN A 87 -7.31 -3.42 23.25
CA GLN A 87 -7.79 -2.23 23.96
C GLN A 87 -7.73 -0.98 23.08
N VAL A 88 -6.63 -0.79 22.32
CA VAL A 88 -6.53 0.32 21.36
C VAL A 88 -7.65 0.27 20.31
N LEU A 89 -8.00 -0.91 19.81
CA LEU A 89 -9.11 -1.08 18.87
C LEU A 89 -10.46 -0.77 19.53
N GLN A 90 -10.72 -1.28 20.74
CA GLN A 90 -11.94 -0.97 21.48
C GLN A 90 -12.10 0.54 21.69
N ASP A 91 -11.04 1.22 22.13
CA ASP A 91 -11.06 2.65 22.39
C ASP A 91 -11.21 3.45 21.10
N ALA A 92 -10.60 3.02 20.00
CA ALA A 92 -10.81 3.61 18.68
C ALA A 92 -12.28 3.51 18.25
N LEU A 93 -12.91 2.35 18.39
CA LEU A 93 -14.33 2.15 18.04
C LEU A 93 -15.24 3.01 18.92
N LYS A 94 -15.03 3.00 20.24
CA LYS A 94 -15.76 3.86 21.20
C LYS A 94 -15.64 5.33 20.82
N ASN A 95 -14.43 5.79 20.49
CA ASN A 95 -14.18 7.18 20.11
C ASN A 95 -14.82 7.57 18.77
N ILE A 96 -14.83 6.67 17.78
CA ILE A 96 -15.47 6.91 16.48
C ILE A 96 -16.99 7.00 16.64
N VAL A 97 -17.60 6.09 17.40
CA VAL A 97 -19.05 6.08 17.65
C VAL A 97 -19.48 7.29 18.49
N ALA A 98 -18.69 7.68 19.51
CA ALA A 98 -18.93 8.88 20.30
C ALA A 98 -18.67 10.19 19.53
N GLY A 99 -18.03 10.12 18.36
CA GLY A 99 -17.64 11.27 17.55
C GLY A 99 -16.47 12.08 18.12
N THR A 100 -15.74 11.54 19.12
CA THR A 100 -14.53 12.15 19.68
C THR A 100 -13.33 11.97 18.77
N SER A 101 -13.28 10.89 17.99
CA SER A 101 -12.31 10.65 16.91
C SER A 101 -12.99 10.51 15.55
N ARG A 102 -12.22 10.73 14.48
CA ARG A 102 -12.66 10.54 13.09
C ARG A 102 -11.58 9.85 12.28
N ILE A 103 -12.00 8.90 11.44
CA ILE A 103 -11.12 8.31 10.44
C ILE A 103 -10.75 9.39 9.43
N SER A 104 -9.46 9.73 9.40
CA SER A 104 -8.94 10.79 8.55
C SER A 104 -8.40 10.22 7.24
N LEU A 105 -8.47 10.98 6.16
CA LEU A 105 -7.73 10.63 4.95
C LEU A 105 -6.24 10.91 5.18
N ALA A 106 -5.37 10.06 4.64
CA ALA A 106 -3.95 10.40 4.54
C ALA A 106 -3.81 11.72 3.75
N THR A 107 -2.92 12.60 4.21
CA THR A 107 -2.73 13.96 3.69
C THR A 107 -2.58 13.98 2.16
N PHE A 108 -1.83 13.04 1.59
CA PHE A 108 -1.67 12.89 0.15
C PHE A 108 -2.97 12.53 -0.59
N VAL A 109 -3.75 11.60 -0.02
CA VAL A 109 -5.02 11.17 -0.58
C VAL A 109 -6.01 12.33 -0.57
N GLU A 110 -6.02 13.14 0.48
CA GLU A 110 -6.88 14.33 0.55
C GLU A 110 -6.47 15.39 -0.50
N ILE A 111 -5.17 15.57 -0.77
CA ILE A 111 -4.66 16.45 -1.83
C ILE A 111 -5.18 16.01 -3.21
N LEU A 112 -5.13 14.71 -3.51
CA LEU A 112 -5.48 14.18 -4.83
C LEU A 112 -6.98 13.92 -5.01
N ASN A 113 -7.67 13.48 -3.95
CA ASN A 113 -9.00 12.89 -4.01
C ASN A 113 -9.90 13.42 -2.88
N ALA A 114 -10.31 14.68 -2.98
CA ALA A 114 -11.19 15.36 -2.00
C ALA A 114 -12.65 14.81 -1.92
N ARG A 115 -12.95 13.63 -2.48
CA ARG A 115 -14.31 13.06 -2.59
C ARG A 115 -14.47 11.64 -2.02
N VAL A 116 -13.47 11.12 -1.30
CA VAL A 116 -13.58 9.80 -0.67
C VAL A 116 -14.43 9.90 0.60
N ARG A 117 -15.47 9.06 0.72
CA ARG A 117 -16.24 8.91 1.96
C ARG A 117 -15.37 8.15 2.97
N CYS A 118 -15.17 8.73 4.15
CA CYS A 118 -14.67 7.99 5.30
C CYS A 118 -15.84 7.34 6.05
N PRO A 119 -15.66 6.13 6.60
CA PRO A 119 -16.64 5.56 7.52
C PRO A 119 -16.84 6.48 8.75
N CYS A 120 -18.07 6.56 9.25
CA CYS A 120 -18.44 7.35 10.42
C CYS A 120 -18.98 6.45 11.55
N GLY A 121 -19.29 7.03 12.71
CA GLY A 121 -19.84 6.30 13.86
C GLY A 121 -21.04 5.41 13.51
N ASP A 122 -21.93 5.87 12.63
CA ASP A 122 -23.10 5.09 12.18
C ASP A 122 -22.71 3.81 11.42
N ASP A 123 -21.56 3.81 10.72
CA ASP A 123 -21.05 2.63 10.03
C ASP A 123 -20.55 1.55 10.99
N PHE A 124 -20.27 1.92 12.25
CA PHE A 124 -19.83 1.05 13.35
C PHE A 124 -20.89 0.92 14.45
N ALA A 125 -22.14 1.29 14.19
CA ALA A 125 -23.21 1.21 15.17
C ALA A 125 -23.33 -0.22 15.74
N PHE A 126 -23.28 -0.31 17.07
CA PHE A 126 -23.37 -1.57 17.80
C PHE A 126 -24.75 -2.21 17.54
N GLY A 127 -24.77 -3.49 17.21
CA GLY A 127 -25.92 -4.34 16.94
C GLY A 127 -25.80 -5.13 15.64
N HIS A 128 -24.92 -4.69 14.73
CA HIS A 128 -24.75 -5.27 13.39
C HIS A 128 -23.28 -5.34 12.95
N LEU A 129 -22.34 -5.27 13.89
CA LEU A 129 -20.91 -5.35 13.59
C LEU A 129 -20.32 -6.61 14.23
N TYR A 130 -19.57 -7.37 13.44
CA TYR A 130 -18.95 -8.63 13.84
C TYR A 130 -17.44 -8.58 13.60
N ILE A 131 -16.67 -8.93 14.63
CA ILE A 131 -15.21 -8.85 14.61
C ILE A 131 -14.63 -10.21 14.29
N TRP A 132 -13.81 -10.27 13.25
CA TRP A 132 -12.97 -11.41 12.94
C TRP A 132 -11.54 -11.10 13.37
N TYR A 133 -10.95 -12.00 14.16
CA TYR A 133 -9.58 -11.93 14.66
C TYR A 133 -9.02 -13.34 14.73
N ASP A 134 -7.86 -13.57 14.12
CA ASP A 134 -7.35 -14.93 13.86
C ASP A 134 -7.36 -15.85 15.09
N TYR A 135 -6.98 -15.34 16.26
CA TYR A 135 -6.82 -16.13 17.47
C TYR A 135 -8.13 -16.70 18.01
N PHE A 136 -9.21 -15.91 18.00
CA PHE A 136 -10.51 -16.35 18.49
C PHE A 136 -11.46 -16.81 17.38
N SER A 137 -11.20 -16.44 16.13
CA SER A 137 -11.97 -16.88 14.97
C SER A 137 -11.49 -18.21 14.38
N ILE A 138 -10.28 -18.65 14.72
CA ILE A 138 -9.67 -19.90 14.25
C ILE A 138 -9.33 -20.81 15.44
N PRO A 139 -9.62 -22.12 15.38
CA PRO A 139 -9.25 -23.07 16.43
C PRO A 139 -7.75 -23.04 16.80
N GLN A 140 -7.44 -22.98 18.10
CA GLN A 140 -6.06 -22.86 18.60
C GLN A 140 -5.53 -24.13 19.26
N SER A 141 -6.42 -25.04 19.67
CA SER A 141 -6.03 -26.27 20.37
C SER A 141 -5.02 -27.12 19.58
N SER A 142 -4.17 -27.84 20.32
CA SER A 142 -3.19 -28.79 19.76
C SER A 142 -3.81 -30.13 19.35
N CYS A 143 -5.10 -30.36 19.62
CA CYS A 143 -5.75 -31.60 19.24
C CYS A 143 -5.82 -31.76 17.71
N HIS A 144 -5.77 -33.01 17.24
CA HIS A 144 -5.72 -33.31 15.81
C HIS A 144 -6.94 -32.79 15.03
N LYS A 145 -8.11 -32.69 15.66
CA LYS A 145 -9.31 -32.08 15.06
C LYS A 145 -9.10 -30.57 14.85
N ALA A 146 -8.75 -29.85 15.90
CA ALA A 146 -8.51 -28.40 15.85
C ALA A 146 -7.38 -28.04 14.88
N SER A 147 -6.31 -28.85 14.81
CA SER A 147 -5.24 -28.62 13.83
C SER A 147 -5.74 -28.70 12.39
N ARG A 148 -6.60 -29.67 12.03
CA ARG A 148 -7.19 -29.77 10.69
C ARG A 148 -8.16 -28.64 10.38
N GLU A 149 -8.94 -28.24 11.37
CA GLU A 149 -9.89 -27.12 11.25
C GLU A 149 -9.14 -25.80 11.09
N ARG A 150 -8.05 -25.59 11.84
CA ARG A 150 -7.13 -24.46 11.70
C ARG A 150 -6.53 -24.38 10.30
N ASP A 151 -6.01 -25.48 9.76
CA ASP A 151 -5.47 -25.50 8.39
C ASP A 151 -6.55 -25.11 7.35
N SER A 152 -7.78 -25.57 7.56
CA SER A 152 -8.92 -25.25 6.69
C SER A 152 -9.36 -23.78 6.81
N ALA A 153 -9.31 -23.22 8.02
CA ALA A 153 -9.61 -21.82 8.30
C ALA A 153 -8.55 -20.88 7.71
N ILE A 154 -7.26 -21.21 7.85
CA ILE A 154 -6.15 -20.45 7.27
C ILE A 154 -6.31 -20.37 5.73
N GLN A 155 -6.64 -21.48 5.08
CA GLN A 155 -6.91 -21.51 3.64
C GLN A 155 -8.12 -20.66 3.23
N SER A 156 -9.03 -20.39 4.17
CA SER A 156 -10.26 -19.63 3.93
C SER A 156 -10.11 -18.13 4.23
N ILE A 157 -8.96 -17.68 4.73
CA ILE A 157 -8.69 -16.25 5.03
C ILE A 157 -9.04 -15.31 3.87
N PRO A 158 -8.66 -15.58 2.60
CA PRO A 158 -9.03 -14.70 1.49
C PRO A 158 -10.54 -14.57 1.30
N ALA A 159 -11.30 -15.64 1.59
CA ALA A 159 -12.75 -15.61 1.54
C ALA A 159 -13.32 -14.80 2.70
N TYR A 160 -12.76 -14.89 3.91
CA TYR A 160 -13.17 -14.05 5.04
C TYR A 160 -12.93 -12.57 4.76
N VAL A 161 -11.73 -12.22 4.31
CA VAL A 161 -11.37 -10.85 3.93
C VAL A 161 -12.34 -10.29 2.88
N ALA A 162 -12.70 -11.09 1.88
CA ALA A 162 -13.64 -10.65 0.84
C ALA A 162 -15.05 -10.35 1.38
N ARG A 163 -15.47 -11.01 2.47
CA ARG A 163 -16.80 -10.84 3.09
C ARG A 163 -16.84 -9.68 4.10
N CYS A 164 -15.70 -9.14 4.50
CA CYS A 164 -15.62 -8.02 5.43
C CYS A 164 -15.83 -6.68 4.73
N GLU A 165 -16.61 -5.79 5.36
CA GLU A 165 -16.76 -4.39 4.91
C GLU A 165 -15.58 -3.53 5.39
N PHE A 166 -15.00 -3.88 6.53
CA PHE A 166 -13.85 -3.18 7.12
C PHE A 166 -12.66 -4.12 7.21
N PHE A 167 -11.54 -3.73 6.61
CA PHE A 167 -10.24 -4.34 6.82
C PHE A 167 -9.42 -3.41 7.71
N VAL A 168 -9.18 -3.81 8.95
CA VAL A 168 -8.44 -3.04 9.93
C VAL A 168 -7.02 -3.57 10.01
N VAL A 169 -6.04 -2.69 9.78
CA VAL A 169 -4.65 -2.93 10.15
C VAL A 169 -4.47 -2.33 11.54
N LEU A 170 -4.36 -3.19 12.54
CA LEU A 170 -4.17 -2.81 13.94
C LEU A 170 -2.69 -2.87 14.27
N CYS A 171 -2.04 -1.70 14.31
CA CYS A 171 -0.59 -1.60 14.46
C CYS A 171 -0.19 -0.45 15.41
N PRO A 172 -0.67 -0.45 16.67
CA PRO A 172 -0.17 0.49 17.67
C PRO A 172 1.31 0.23 17.96
N ALA A 173 2.03 1.30 18.31
CA ALA A 173 3.42 1.23 18.74
C ALA A 173 3.53 0.50 20.09
N LEU A 174 3.86 -0.80 20.05
CA LEU A 174 3.93 -1.67 21.24
C LEU A 174 5.21 -2.52 21.21
N THR A 175 5.75 -2.86 22.37
CA THR A 175 6.97 -3.68 22.48
C THR A 175 6.62 -5.16 22.44
N HIS A 176 7.38 -5.95 21.68
CA HIS A 176 7.25 -7.41 21.71
C HIS A 176 7.88 -7.95 23.01
N GLN A 177 7.18 -8.78 23.78
CA GLN A 177 7.66 -9.25 25.09
C GLN A 177 8.95 -10.09 24.98
N ASP A 178 9.06 -10.94 23.96
CA ASP A 178 10.21 -11.84 23.79
C ASP A 178 11.33 -11.30 22.87
N LYS A 179 11.09 -10.18 22.17
CA LYS A 179 12.00 -9.67 21.13
C LYS A 179 12.32 -8.22 21.40
N GLN A 180 13.57 -7.83 21.15
CA GLN A 180 13.95 -6.43 21.23
C GLN A 180 13.40 -5.69 20.01
N GLY A 181 12.44 -4.79 20.24
CA GLY A 181 11.92 -3.90 19.20
C GLY A 181 10.48 -3.44 19.46
N THR A 182 10.16 -2.27 18.92
CA THR A 182 8.80 -1.73 18.88
C THR A 182 8.14 -2.17 17.57
N LEU A 183 6.97 -2.79 17.68
CA LEU A 183 6.10 -3.14 16.57
C LEU A 183 5.28 -1.92 16.16
N GLY A 184 4.96 -1.79 14.88
CA GLY A 184 4.16 -0.70 14.33
C GLY A 184 3.78 -0.98 12.87
N HIS A 185 3.33 0.06 12.16
CA HIS A 185 2.87 -0.12 10.78
C HIS A 185 3.99 -0.63 9.83
N ALA A 186 5.23 -0.18 10.03
CA ALA A 186 6.38 -0.61 9.21
C ALA A 186 6.65 -2.11 9.37
N THR A 187 6.80 -2.61 10.61
CA THR A 187 7.05 -4.02 10.90
C THR A 187 5.88 -4.92 10.50
N TRP A 188 4.64 -4.42 10.59
CA TRP A 188 3.47 -5.14 10.09
C TRP A 188 3.59 -5.37 8.57
N GLY A 189 4.01 -4.33 7.85
CA GLY A 189 4.24 -4.35 6.42
C GLY A 189 5.40 -5.26 5.99
N GLU A 190 6.26 -5.72 6.88
CA GLU A 190 7.35 -6.67 6.55
C GLU A 190 6.87 -8.12 6.55
N ARG A 191 5.76 -8.46 7.21
CA ARG A 191 5.30 -9.85 7.36
C ARG A 191 4.61 -10.38 6.11
N GLY A 192 5.00 -11.57 5.66
CA GLY A 192 4.42 -12.24 4.48
C GLY A 192 2.91 -12.48 4.58
N TRP A 193 2.42 -12.91 5.75
CA TRP A 193 0.98 -13.12 6.01
C TRP A 193 0.18 -11.83 5.96
N CYS A 194 0.64 -10.77 6.63
CA CYS A 194 -0.01 -9.45 6.62
C CYS A 194 -0.10 -8.87 5.19
N ARG A 195 0.98 -9.01 4.40
CA ARG A 195 0.96 -8.67 2.97
C ARG A 195 -0.07 -9.50 2.19
N THR A 196 -0.20 -10.79 2.50
CA THR A 196 -1.16 -11.69 1.85
C THR A 196 -2.60 -11.29 2.14
N GLU A 197 -2.93 -10.98 3.40
CA GLU A 197 -4.26 -10.51 3.82
C GLU A 197 -4.63 -9.20 3.11
N ARG A 198 -3.68 -8.27 3.01
CA ARG A 198 -3.86 -7.03 2.25
C ARG A 198 -4.10 -7.29 0.76
N VAL A 199 -3.32 -8.19 0.15
CA VAL A 199 -3.54 -8.60 -1.25
C VAL A 199 -4.90 -9.27 -1.44
N ALA A 200 -5.39 -10.02 -0.45
CA ALA A 200 -6.74 -10.58 -0.48
C ALA A 200 -7.83 -9.51 -0.46
N CYS A 201 -7.62 -8.43 0.31
CA CYS A 201 -8.52 -7.28 0.30
C CYS A 201 -8.54 -6.59 -1.08
N GLU A 202 -7.36 -6.36 -1.68
CA GLU A 202 -7.23 -5.71 -3.00
C GLU A 202 -7.83 -6.55 -4.14
N LEU A 203 -7.53 -7.85 -4.15
CA LEU A 203 -7.99 -8.79 -5.18
C LEU A 203 -9.39 -9.34 -4.89
N SER A 204 -10.08 -8.88 -3.84
CA SER A 204 -11.44 -9.28 -3.54
C SER A 204 -12.36 -9.05 -4.75
N THR A 205 -13.22 -10.02 -5.02
CA THR A 205 -14.25 -9.93 -6.07
C THR A 205 -15.59 -9.44 -5.54
N LEU A 206 -15.67 -9.22 -4.22
CA LEU A 206 -16.79 -8.57 -3.53
C LEU A 206 -16.53 -7.06 -3.44
N SER A 207 -17.46 -6.32 -2.84
CA SER A 207 -17.34 -4.87 -2.61
C SER A 207 -15.95 -4.50 -2.07
N ALA A 208 -15.33 -3.46 -2.62
CA ALA A 208 -14.09 -2.92 -2.06
C ALA A 208 -14.41 -2.31 -0.69
N GLY A 209 -14.12 -3.05 0.38
CA GLY A 209 -14.27 -2.58 1.75
C GLY A 209 -13.34 -1.41 2.06
N TYR A 210 -13.46 -0.88 3.28
CA TYR A 210 -12.59 0.17 3.78
C TYR A 210 -11.33 -0.43 4.41
N LEU A 211 -10.15 0.00 3.97
CA LEU A 211 -8.89 -0.31 4.64
C LEU A 211 -8.57 0.81 5.65
N ILE A 212 -8.63 0.48 6.93
CA ILE A 212 -8.43 1.43 8.03
C ILE A 212 -7.18 1.01 8.79
N VAL A 213 -6.22 1.92 8.90
CA VAL A 213 -5.06 1.74 9.77
C VAL A 213 -5.35 2.39 11.13
N VAL A 214 -5.11 1.65 12.19
CA VAL A 214 -5.28 2.09 13.58
C VAL A 214 -3.92 2.04 14.28
N GLU A 215 -3.31 3.20 14.44
CA GLU A 215 -2.03 3.39 15.15
C GLU A 215 -2.24 3.78 16.61
N SER A 216 -3.40 4.37 16.94
CA SER A 216 -3.82 4.62 18.33
C SER A 216 -5.33 4.81 18.42
N ALA A 217 -5.84 4.96 19.65
CA ALA A 217 -7.25 5.21 19.93
C ALA A 217 -7.82 6.50 19.30
N THR A 218 -6.96 7.44 18.89
CA THR A 218 -7.36 8.71 18.22
C THR A 218 -6.77 8.87 16.81
N HIS A 219 -5.86 7.98 16.39
CA HIS A 219 -5.17 8.06 15.11
C HIS A 219 -5.61 6.90 14.21
N GLN A 220 -6.76 7.10 13.57
CA GLN A 220 -7.24 6.20 12.51
C GLN A 220 -7.11 6.86 11.15
N THR A 221 -6.62 6.12 10.17
CA THR A 221 -6.37 6.63 8.82
C THR A 221 -7.02 5.72 7.80
N LEU A 222 -7.84 6.28 6.92
CA LEU A 222 -8.34 5.56 5.76
C LEU A 222 -7.23 5.53 4.71
N GLU A 223 -6.82 4.31 4.37
CA GLU A 223 -5.82 4.11 3.35
C GLU A 223 -6.44 3.82 1.99
N TRP A 224 -5.69 4.22 0.95
CA TRP A 224 -6.12 4.11 -0.42
C TRP A 224 -5.21 3.14 -1.18
N THR A 225 -5.82 2.17 -1.85
CA THR A 225 -5.17 0.97 -2.41
C THR A 225 -4.14 1.26 -3.51
N GLY A 226 -4.30 2.35 -4.26
CA GLY A 226 -3.51 2.63 -5.47
C GLY A 226 -2.02 2.90 -5.30
N LEU A 227 -1.55 3.22 -4.10
CA LEU A 227 -0.14 3.53 -3.81
C LEU A 227 0.72 2.31 -3.51
N ARG A 228 0.12 1.12 -3.35
CA ARG A 228 0.73 0.03 -2.57
C ARG A 228 1.04 -1.25 -3.35
N ILE A 229 1.14 -1.14 -4.67
CA ILE A 229 1.65 -2.18 -5.60
C ILE A 229 3.07 -2.71 -5.25
N ARG A 230 3.75 -2.12 -4.25
CA ARG A 230 5.18 -2.28 -4.04
C ARG A 230 5.60 -3.49 -3.21
N GLU A 231 4.70 -4.12 -2.45
CA GLU A 231 5.06 -5.14 -1.45
C GLU A 231 4.39 -6.47 -1.75
N ALA A 232 5.04 -7.28 -2.59
CA ALA A 232 4.57 -8.62 -2.89
C ALA A 232 4.62 -9.51 -1.63
N PRO A 233 3.64 -10.41 -1.43
CA PRO A 233 3.62 -11.31 -0.27
C PRO A 233 4.89 -12.16 -0.12
N GLY A 234 5.45 -12.64 -1.23
CA GLY A 234 6.68 -13.44 -1.21
C GLY A 234 7.94 -12.66 -0.84
N GLU A 235 7.94 -11.34 -0.81
CA GLU A 235 9.08 -10.56 -0.32
C GLU A 235 9.01 -10.28 1.17
N GLY A 236 7.95 -10.75 1.85
CA GLY A 236 7.81 -10.60 3.30
C GLY A 236 8.62 -11.61 4.09
N GLU A 237 8.75 -11.36 5.39
CA GLU A 237 9.32 -12.26 6.38
C GLU A 237 8.28 -13.30 6.82
N PHE A 238 8.74 -14.54 6.99
CA PHE A 238 7.93 -15.68 7.38
C PHE A 238 8.54 -16.33 8.62
N THR A 239 7.72 -16.57 9.64
CA THR A 239 8.12 -17.38 10.80
C THR A 239 8.37 -18.84 10.39
N VAL A 240 7.58 -19.34 9.42
CA VAL A 240 7.71 -20.68 8.85
C VAL A 240 7.88 -20.55 7.35
N ASP A 241 9.08 -20.81 6.83
CA ASP A 241 9.39 -20.67 5.39
C ASP A 241 8.48 -21.51 4.48
N GLY A 242 7.95 -22.63 4.98
CA GLY A 242 7.00 -23.48 4.25
C GLY A 242 5.68 -22.78 3.89
N ASP A 243 5.29 -21.75 4.62
CA ASP A 243 4.06 -20.98 4.36
C ASP A 243 4.11 -20.24 3.02
N ARG A 244 5.32 -19.93 2.53
CA ARG A 244 5.53 -19.26 1.24
C ARG A 244 4.90 -20.03 0.07
N VAL A 245 5.00 -21.36 0.08
CA VAL A 245 4.40 -22.22 -0.95
C VAL A 245 2.87 -22.16 -0.89
N TRP A 246 2.32 -22.14 0.32
CA TRP A 246 0.87 -22.04 0.55
C TRP A 246 0.32 -20.69 0.14
N ILE A 247 0.97 -19.60 0.55
CA ILE A 247 0.64 -18.24 0.12
C ILE A 247 0.71 -18.14 -1.40
N GLY A 248 1.70 -18.76 -2.04
CA GLY A 248 1.78 -18.85 -3.50
C GLY A 248 0.50 -19.40 -4.14
N ARG A 249 -0.04 -20.51 -3.60
CA ARG A 249 -1.31 -21.11 -4.07
C ARG A 249 -2.51 -20.20 -3.86
N MET A 250 -2.56 -19.48 -2.73
CA MET A 250 -3.65 -18.54 -2.44
C MET A 250 -3.59 -17.34 -3.39
N VAL A 251 -2.41 -16.75 -3.58
CA VAL A 251 -2.21 -15.57 -4.41
C VAL A 251 -2.54 -15.85 -5.87
N ILE A 252 -2.09 -16.97 -6.43
CA ILE A 252 -2.43 -17.33 -7.82
C ILE A 252 -3.94 -17.53 -8.00
N GLN A 253 -4.64 -18.11 -7.02
CA GLN A 253 -6.09 -18.27 -7.04
C GLN A 253 -6.84 -16.94 -6.95
N MET A 254 -6.36 -16.00 -6.12
CA MET A 254 -6.93 -14.66 -6.00
C MET A 254 -6.79 -13.89 -7.32
N VAL A 255 -5.59 -13.88 -7.90
CA VAL A 255 -5.32 -13.24 -9.21
C VAL A 255 -6.20 -13.87 -10.29
N TRP A 256 -6.24 -15.20 -10.35
CA TRP A 256 -7.09 -15.93 -11.29
C TRP A 256 -8.57 -15.52 -11.14
N SER A 257 -9.09 -15.48 -9.92
CA SER A 257 -10.50 -15.13 -9.64
C SER A 257 -10.80 -13.69 -10.05
N LYS A 258 -9.88 -12.75 -9.76
CA LYS A 258 -10.02 -11.33 -10.10
C LYS A 258 -9.94 -11.07 -11.61
N LEU A 259 -9.10 -11.82 -12.35
CA LEU A 259 -9.07 -11.75 -13.81
C LEU A 259 -10.42 -12.14 -14.41
N PHE A 260 -11.01 -13.24 -13.97
CA PHE A 260 -12.34 -13.66 -14.44
C PHE A 260 -13.46 -12.72 -14.00
N TYR A 261 -13.35 -12.11 -12.80
CA TYR A 261 -14.25 -11.05 -12.36
C TYR A 261 -14.24 -9.86 -13.33
N TYR A 262 -13.07 -9.38 -13.75
CA TYR A 262 -12.96 -8.30 -14.74
C TYR A 262 -13.54 -8.71 -16.10
N LEU A 263 -13.30 -9.95 -16.56
CA LEU A 263 -13.87 -10.44 -17.82
C LEU A 263 -15.40 -10.48 -17.77
N LYS A 264 -16.00 -11.00 -16.69
CA LYS A 264 -17.46 -10.98 -16.50
C LYS A 264 -18.01 -9.55 -16.52
N ARG A 265 -17.32 -8.58 -15.92
CA ARG A 265 -17.78 -7.18 -15.93
C ARG A 265 -17.44 -6.42 -17.21
N ARG A 266 -16.77 -7.07 -18.17
CA ARG A 266 -16.23 -6.46 -19.40
C ARG A 266 -15.26 -5.31 -19.12
N GLU A 267 -14.56 -5.36 -17.98
CA GLU A 267 -13.53 -4.40 -17.60
C GLU A 267 -12.19 -4.80 -18.23
N PHE A 268 -12.13 -4.79 -19.56
CA PHE A 268 -11.00 -5.37 -20.32
C PHE A 268 -9.66 -4.69 -20.04
N HIS A 269 -9.64 -3.38 -19.77
CA HIS A 269 -8.42 -2.69 -19.37
C HIS A 269 -7.86 -3.22 -18.04
N ASN A 270 -8.71 -3.38 -17.03
CA ASN A 270 -8.30 -3.89 -15.72
C ASN A 270 -7.86 -5.36 -15.81
N TYR A 271 -8.52 -6.17 -16.65
CA TYR A 271 -8.06 -7.51 -16.99
C TYR A 271 -6.65 -7.50 -17.60
N ARG A 272 -6.42 -6.71 -18.66
CA ARG A 272 -5.10 -6.61 -19.32
C ARG A 272 -4.03 -6.12 -18.34
N TYR A 273 -4.35 -5.13 -17.52
CA TYR A 273 -3.43 -4.61 -16.52
C TYR A 273 -3.03 -5.71 -15.54
N LEU A 274 -3.99 -6.37 -14.88
CA LEU A 274 -3.70 -7.44 -13.91
C LEU A 274 -2.97 -8.62 -14.55
N LEU A 275 -3.35 -9.04 -15.76
CA LEU A 275 -2.72 -10.15 -16.47
C LEU A 275 -1.23 -9.90 -16.71
N ASN A 276 -0.87 -8.65 -17.05
CA ASN A 276 0.53 -8.29 -17.32
C ASN A 276 1.28 -7.85 -16.07
N ALA A 277 0.57 -7.52 -14.99
CA ALA A 277 1.18 -7.07 -13.76
C ALA A 277 1.32 -8.18 -12.70
N GLN A 278 0.72 -9.36 -12.91
CA GLN A 278 0.70 -10.44 -11.93
C GLN A 278 2.08 -10.80 -11.35
N VAL A 279 3.09 -10.97 -12.20
CA VAL A 279 4.45 -11.30 -11.77
C VAL A 279 5.12 -10.13 -11.06
N PRO A 280 5.25 -8.96 -11.72
CA PRO A 280 5.93 -7.84 -11.09
C PRO A 280 5.21 -7.27 -9.88
N GLN A 281 3.93 -7.57 -9.62
CA GLN A 281 3.19 -7.00 -8.47
C GLN A 281 2.91 -8.02 -7.37
N TYR A 282 2.58 -9.28 -7.71
CA TYR A 282 2.05 -10.24 -6.73
C TYR A 282 2.94 -11.49 -6.55
N PHE A 283 3.61 -11.96 -7.60
CA PHE A 283 4.32 -13.25 -7.54
C PHE A 283 5.80 -13.15 -7.15
N ARG A 284 6.33 -11.94 -6.92
CA ARG A 284 7.73 -11.77 -6.51
C ARG A 284 7.98 -12.51 -5.20
N GLY A 285 9.03 -13.35 -5.20
CA GLY A 285 9.41 -14.17 -4.04
C GLY A 285 8.54 -15.41 -3.78
N LEU A 286 7.60 -15.78 -4.67
CA LEU A 286 6.70 -16.94 -4.51
C LEU A 286 6.99 -18.12 -5.48
N ASP A 287 7.99 -18.01 -6.36
CA ASP A 287 8.34 -19.03 -7.37
C ASP A 287 7.12 -19.54 -8.17
N LEU A 288 6.32 -18.60 -8.68
CA LEU A 288 5.11 -18.88 -9.45
C LEU A 288 5.31 -18.56 -10.93
N GLU A 289 4.81 -19.45 -11.77
CA GLU A 289 4.66 -19.18 -13.21
C GLU A 289 3.49 -18.21 -13.47
N PRO A 290 3.62 -17.28 -14.43
CA PRO A 290 2.54 -16.40 -14.82
C PRO A 290 1.33 -17.19 -15.35
N LEU A 291 0.12 -16.77 -14.96
CA LEU A 291 -1.11 -17.25 -15.58
C LEU A 291 -1.15 -16.83 -17.05
N ASP A 292 -1.35 -17.81 -17.93
CA ASP A 292 -1.45 -17.63 -19.37
C ASP A 292 -2.48 -18.61 -19.96
N GLY A 293 -2.87 -18.40 -21.21
CA GLY A 293 -3.81 -19.28 -21.91
C GLY A 293 -5.25 -19.22 -21.39
N LEU A 294 -5.63 -18.12 -20.73
CA LEU A 294 -6.96 -17.92 -20.16
C LEU A 294 -8.04 -17.76 -21.22
N VAL A 295 -7.71 -17.09 -22.32
CA VAL A 295 -8.61 -16.90 -23.47
C VAL A 295 -8.44 -18.11 -24.42
N PRO A 296 -9.49 -18.91 -24.64
CA PRO A 296 -9.42 -20.08 -25.52
C PRO A 296 -9.45 -19.67 -27.00
N GLY A 297 -9.21 -20.64 -27.90
CA GLY A 297 -9.33 -20.44 -29.35
C GLY A 297 -8.13 -19.77 -30.02
N PHE A 298 -6.95 -19.82 -29.39
CA PHE A 298 -5.73 -19.31 -30.02
C PHE A 298 -5.31 -20.21 -31.18
N HIS A 299 -5.23 -19.62 -32.38
CA HIS A 299 -4.75 -20.26 -33.60
C HIS A 299 -3.80 -19.30 -34.33
N THR A 300 -2.70 -19.84 -34.85
CA THR A 300 -1.69 -19.10 -35.62
C THR A 300 -1.08 -20.00 -36.68
N GLU A 301 -0.68 -19.41 -37.81
CA GLU A 301 0.10 -20.07 -38.86
C GLU A 301 1.61 -20.04 -38.57
N THR A 302 2.04 -19.22 -37.61
CA THR A 302 3.45 -19.06 -37.23
C THR A 302 3.94 -20.29 -36.48
N ASP A 303 4.88 -21.02 -37.06
CA ASP A 303 5.51 -22.18 -36.41
C ASP A 303 6.46 -21.71 -35.29
N PRO A 304 6.24 -22.10 -34.01
CA PRO A 304 7.08 -21.69 -32.89
C PRO A 304 8.53 -22.19 -32.99
N SER A 305 8.81 -23.24 -33.77
CA SER A 305 10.16 -23.72 -34.03
C SER A 305 10.94 -22.84 -35.02
N VAL A 306 10.22 -22.06 -35.85
CA VAL A 306 10.80 -21.19 -36.88
C VAL A 306 10.83 -19.74 -36.43
N ASP A 307 9.71 -19.20 -35.92
CA ASP A 307 9.61 -17.84 -35.37
C ASP A 307 8.94 -17.87 -34.01
N CYS A 308 9.71 -18.24 -32.99
CA CYS A 308 9.23 -18.25 -31.60
C CYS A 308 8.77 -16.86 -31.13
N LYS A 309 9.38 -15.76 -31.62
CA LYS A 309 9.03 -14.39 -31.24
C LYS A 309 7.68 -13.99 -31.83
N GLY A 310 7.44 -14.29 -33.11
CA GLY A 310 6.16 -14.10 -33.77
C GLY A 310 5.05 -14.89 -33.10
N PHE A 311 5.27 -16.18 -32.84
CA PHE A 311 4.30 -17.04 -32.15
C PHE A 311 3.92 -16.47 -30.77
N MET A 312 4.91 -16.12 -29.94
CA MET A 312 4.66 -15.57 -28.61
C MET A 312 3.98 -14.19 -28.67
N LEU A 313 4.32 -13.37 -29.66
CA LEU A 313 3.66 -12.08 -29.87
C LEU A 313 2.18 -12.26 -30.25
N GLU A 314 1.87 -13.16 -31.19
CA GLU A 314 0.48 -13.42 -31.58
C GLU A 314 -0.34 -14.00 -30.43
N ARG A 315 0.25 -14.92 -29.65
CA ARG A 315 -0.37 -15.43 -28.41
C ARG A 315 -0.62 -14.32 -27.40
N PHE A 316 0.34 -13.42 -27.20
CA PHE A 316 0.19 -12.27 -26.33
C PHE A 316 -0.94 -11.35 -26.77
N LEU A 317 -1.01 -11.00 -28.07
CA LEU A 317 -2.07 -10.17 -28.62
C LEU A 317 -3.43 -10.85 -28.44
N HIS A 318 -3.53 -12.16 -28.67
CA HIS A 318 -4.73 -12.95 -28.45
C HIS A 318 -5.20 -12.92 -26.99
N GLN A 319 -4.31 -13.24 -26.04
CA GLN A 319 -4.64 -13.27 -24.61
C GLN A 319 -5.03 -11.89 -24.07
N ASN A 320 -4.47 -10.82 -24.64
CA ASN A 320 -4.84 -9.44 -24.33
C ASN A 320 -6.00 -8.90 -25.18
N GLY A 321 -6.50 -9.67 -26.16
CA GLY A 321 -7.56 -9.22 -27.06
C GLY A 321 -7.21 -7.96 -27.86
N PHE A 322 -5.97 -7.86 -28.36
CA PHE A 322 -5.55 -6.85 -29.34
C PHE A 322 -5.60 -7.45 -30.74
N ARG A 323 -6.06 -6.65 -31.72
CA ARG A 323 -6.09 -7.03 -33.14
C ARG A 323 -4.77 -6.73 -33.85
N SER A 324 -4.01 -5.75 -33.35
CA SER A 324 -2.75 -5.34 -33.96
C SER A 324 -1.77 -4.77 -32.94
N ILE A 325 -0.50 -4.71 -33.32
CA ILE A 325 0.60 -4.20 -32.48
C ILE A 325 0.54 -2.69 -32.21
N SER A 326 -0.20 -1.92 -33.03
CA SER A 326 -0.30 -0.46 -32.93
C SER A 326 -1.59 0.03 -32.26
N GLU A 327 -2.48 -0.90 -31.90
CA GLU A 327 -3.75 -0.60 -31.26
C GLU A 327 -3.55 0.08 -29.89
N ARG A 328 -4.62 0.73 -29.40
CA ARG A 328 -4.73 1.18 -28.02
C ARG A 328 -6.04 0.67 -27.47
N ASP A 329 -6.05 0.25 -26.21
CA ASP A 329 -7.30 -0.08 -25.54
C ASP A 329 -8.12 1.18 -25.23
N ASP A 330 -9.30 1.01 -24.63
CA ASP A 330 -10.21 2.11 -24.27
C ASP A 330 -9.62 3.07 -23.23
N ALA A 331 -8.62 2.62 -22.44
CA ALA A 331 -7.85 3.47 -21.53
C ALA A 331 -6.66 4.14 -22.22
N GLY A 332 -6.45 3.89 -23.50
CA GLY A 332 -5.39 4.49 -24.29
C GLY A 332 -4.04 3.79 -24.20
N TRP A 333 -3.98 2.57 -23.68
CA TRP A 333 -2.74 1.83 -23.48
C TRP A 333 -2.38 0.99 -24.71
N PRO A 334 -1.16 1.13 -25.26
CA PRO A 334 -0.70 0.31 -26.38
C PRO A 334 -0.13 -1.05 -25.92
N PRO A 335 -0.12 -2.09 -26.79
CA PRO A 335 0.43 -3.42 -26.49
C PRO A 335 1.85 -3.40 -25.93
N ILE A 336 2.71 -2.50 -26.42
CA ILE A 336 4.11 -2.38 -25.98
C ILE A 336 4.23 -2.00 -24.48
N CYS A 337 3.29 -1.23 -23.94
CA CYS A 337 3.28 -0.90 -22.51
C CYS A 337 2.95 -2.14 -21.66
N PHE A 338 2.01 -2.98 -22.10
CA PHE A 338 1.67 -4.23 -21.41
C PHE A 338 2.79 -5.27 -21.50
N ALA A 339 3.46 -5.40 -22.65
CA ALA A 339 4.62 -6.28 -22.81
C ALA A 339 5.81 -5.84 -21.94
N ALA A 340 6.04 -4.53 -21.83
CA ALA A 340 7.07 -3.97 -20.97
C ALA A 340 6.74 -4.14 -19.47
N MET A 341 5.46 -4.01 -19.10
CA MET A 341 4.97 -4.29 -17.74
C MET A 341 5.24 -5.74 -17.33
N SER A 342 4.87 -6.72 -18.17
CA SER A 342 5.06 -8.16 -17.87
C SER A 342 6.51 -8.63 -17.92
N ASN A 343 7.46 -7.74 -18.25
CA ASN A 343 8.87 -8.06 -18.43
C ASN A 343 9.10 -9.21 -19.45
N ASN A 344 8.15 -9.41 -20.38
CA ASN A 344 8.24 -10.46 -21.39
C ASN A 344 9.15 -10.00 -22.54
N LEU A 345 10.44 -10.28 -22.41
CA LEU A 345 11.46 -9.82 -23.35
C LEU A 345 11.27 -10.37 -24.76
N VAL A 346 10.71 -11.58 -24.89
CA VAL A 346 10.45 -12.23 -26.18
C VAL A 346 9.38 -11.47 -26.96
N VAL A 347 8.25 -11.18 -26.30
CA VAL A 347 7.15 -10.39 -26.89
C VAL A 347 7.61 -8.96 -27.17
N LEU A 348 8.32 -8.34 -26.22
CA LEU A 348 8.80 -6.97 -26.36
C LEU A 348 9.79 -6.84 -27.54
N GLN A 349 10.72 -7.80 -27.69
CA GLN A 349 11.59 -7.87 -28.87
C GLN A 349 10.79 -8.10 -30.16
N GLY A 350 9.80 -8.99 -30.14
CA GLY A 350 8.94 -9.26 -31.30
C GLY A 350 8.16 -8.02 -31.78
N LEU A 351 7.75 -7.13 -30.86
CA LEU A 351 7.15 -5.83 -31.18
C LEU A 351 8.17 -4.87 -31.80
N LEU A 352 9.38 -4.78 -31.23
CA LEU A 352 10.45 -3.90 -31.72
C LEU A 352 10.94 -4.31 -33.11
N ASP A 353 11.06 -5.62 -33.38
CA ASP A 353 11.45 -6.16 -34.70
C ASP A 353 10.44 -5.77 -35.80
N ARG A 354 9.16 -5.63 -35.42
CA ARG A 354 8.07 -5.17 -36.28
C ARG A 354 7.96 -3.64 -36.35
N LYS A 355 8.97 -2.91 -35.86
CA LYS A 355 9.12 -1.45 -35.94
C LYS A 355 7.96 -0.67 -35.29
N VAL A 356 7.40 -1.20 -34.20
CA VAL A 356 6.49 -0.42 -33.33
C VAL A 356 7.21 0.83 -32.83
N ASP A 357 6.52 1.97 -32.77
CA ASP A 357 7.05 3.17 -32.15
C ASP A 357 7.32 2.90 -30.66
N ILE A 358 8.59 2.82 -30.30
CA ILE A 358 9.06 2.54 -28.95
C ILE A 358 8.61 3.60 -27.92
N ASN A 359 8.29 4.81 -28.38
CA ASN A 359 7.83 5.92 -27.53
C ASN A 359 6.31 6.10 -27.59
N GLN A 360 5.56 5.14 -28.14
CA GLN A 360 4.11 5.17 -28.10
C GLN A 360 3.64 5.22 -26.63
N ALA A 361 3.10 6.37 -26.24
CA ALA A 361 2.76 6.66 -24.84
C ALA A 361 1.27 6.48 -24.58
N THR A 362 0.86 6.10 -23.36
CA THR A 362 -0.55 6.02 -22.95
C THR A 362 -1.28 7.37 -23.14
N THR A 363 -2.60 7.38 -23.33
CA THR A 363 -3.33 8.66 -23.56
C THR A 363 -4.16 9.13 -22.37
N LYS A 364 -4.60 8.23 -21.48
CA LYS A 364 -5.38 8.58 -20.27
C LYS A 364 -4.58 8.22 -19.01
N PRO A 365 -4.77 8.97 -17.91
CA PRO A 365 -4.19 8.59 -16.63
C PRO A 365 -4.90 7.36 -16.07
N LYS A 366 -4.20 6.57 -15.26
CA LYS A 366 -4.82 5.51 -14.44
C LYS A 366 -4.87 5.99 -13.01
N ALA A 367 -5.93 6.73 -12.70
CA ALA A 367 -6.12 7.40 -11.43
C ALA A 367 -6.00 6.43 -10.26
N GLU A 368 -6.58 5.23 -10.37
CA GLU A 368 -6.53 4.12 -9.39
C GLU A 368 -5.12 3.72 -8.94
N PHE A 369 -4.08 3.98 -9.73
CA PHE A 369 -2.69 3.62 -9.40
C PHE A 369 -1.77 4.84 -9.42
N ASN A 370 -2.34 6.05 -9.41
CA ASN A 370 -1.61 7.32 -9.52
C ASN A 370 -0.63 7.36 -10.71
N LEU A 371 -0.98 6.71 -11.81
CA LEU A 371 -0.18 6.72 -13.02
C LEU A 371 -0.63 7.86 -13.95
N PRO A 372 0.27 8.76 -14.36
CA PRO A 372 -0.08 9.86 -15.26
C PRO A 372 -0.46 9.35 -16.65
N ALA A 373 -1.07 10.22 -17.45
CA ALA A 373 -1.16 10.01 -18.89
C ALA A 373 0.21 10.20 -19.54
N ARG A 374 0.36 9.76 -20.80
CA ARG A 374 1.59 9.88 -21.60
C ARG A 374 2.77 9.08 -21.04
N LEU A 375 2.50 7.91 -20.46
CA LEU A 375 3.53 6.96 -20.05
C LEU A 375 4.02 6.12 -21.23
N THR A 376 5.33 6.05 -21.46
CA THR A 376 5.93 5.15 -22.45
C THR A 376 6.15 3.75 -21.88
N ALA A 377 6.45 2.77 -22.75
CA ALA A 377 6.85 1.43 -22.32
C ALA A 377 8.03 1.46 -21.33
N LEU A 378 8.99 2.38 -21.52
CA LEU A 378 10.13 2.55 -20.62
C LEU A 378 9.66 2.97 -19.21
N ALA A 379 8.80 3.98 -19.11
CA ALA A 379 8.28 4.44 -17.83
C ALA A 379 7.42 3.37 -17.11
N VAL A 380 6.62 2.61 -17.87
CA VAL A 380 5.82 1.50 -17.32
C VAL A 380 6.70 0.36 -16.80
N ALA A 381 7.75 -0.02 -17.52
CA ALA A 381 8.71 -1.02 -17.04
C ALA A 381 9.46 -0.55 -15.79
N SER A 382 9.82 0.73 -15.73
CA SER A 382 10.55 1.32 -14.61
C SER A 382 9.80 1.25 -13.28
N VAL A 383 8.51 1.58 -13.26
CA VAL A 383 7.69 1.53 -12.02
C VAL A 383 7.37 0.10 -11.57
N ASN A 384 7.34 -0.87 -12.50
CA ASN A 384 7.00 -2.28 -12.19
C ASN A 384 8.22 -3.17 -11.94
N HIS A 385 9.43 -2.63 -11.74
CA HIS A 385 10.66 -3.41 -11.56
C HIS A 385 11.02 -4.35 -12.72
N SER A 386 10.45 -4.12 -13.91
CA SER A 386 10.68 -4.91 -15.12
C SER A 386 12.01 -4.54 -15.77
N ASN A 387 13.11 -4.75 -15.03
CA ASN A 387 14.44 -4.25 -15.36
C ASN A 387 15.00 -4.85 -16.66
N GLY A 388 14.62 -6.08 -17.02
CA GLY A 388 14.98 -6.66 -18.31
C GLY A 388 14.35 -5.87 -19.48
N ALA A 389 13.08 -5.48 -19.35
CA ALA A 389 12.41 -4.63 -20.32
C ALA A 389 13.02 -3.22 -20.36
N VAL A 390 13.40 -2.65 -19.20
CA VAL A 390 14.14 -1.36 -19.15
C VAL A 390 15.43 -1.46 -19.95
N GLU A 391 16.28 -2.47 -19.71
CA GLU A 391 17.54 -2.65 -20.44
C GLU A 391 17.30 -2.81 -21.95
N LEU A 392 16.32 -3.61 -22.35
CA LEU A 392 16.01 -3.84 -23.75
C LEU A 392 15.55 -2.55 -24.46
N LEU A 393 14.64 -1.81 -23.83
CA LEU A 393 14.11 -0.55 -24.37
C LEU A 393 15.22 0.51 -24.49
N LEU A 394 16.12 0.60 -23.51
CA LEU A 394 17.27 1.50 -23.56
C LEU A 394 18.24 1.13 -24.69
N ARG A 395 18.55 -0.16 -24.86
CA ARG A 395 19.37 -0.65 -26.00
C ARG A 395 18.72 -0.33 -27.35
N ALA A 396 17.40 -0.42 -27.42
CA ALA A 396 16.60 -0.04 -28.59
C ALA A 396 16.39 1.48 -28.74
N ARG A 397 17.09 2.31 -27.94
CA ARG A 397 17.10 3.77 -28.00
C ARG A 397 15.74 4.42 -27.67
N ALA A 398 15.00 3.86 -26.72
CA ALA A 398 13.85 4.53 -26.11
C ALA A 398 14.23 5.93 -25.59
N CYS A 399 13.32 6.89 -25.68
CA CYS A 399 13.56 8.25 -25.21
C CYS A 399 13.54 8.29 -23.66
N VAL A 400 14.73 8.28 -23.05
CA VAL A 400 14.92 8.26 -21.59
C VAL A 400 14.24 9.43 -20.89
N ASN A 401 14.25 10.61 -21.52
CA ASN A 401 13.69 11.85 -20.98
C ASN A 401 12.31 12.19 -21.56
N TYR A 402 11.58 11.19 -22.08
CA TYR A 402 10.19 11.39 -22.50
C TYR A 402 9.35 11.88 -21.32
N LYS A 403 8.59 12.95 -21.54
CA LYS A 403 7.79 13.60 -20.49
C LYS A 403 6.34 13.14 -20.50
N ASP A 404 5.86 12.70 -19.35
CA ASP A 404 4.45 12.41 -19.09
C ASP A 404 3.61 13.71 -19.00
N CYS A 405 2.32 13.59 -18.68
CA CYS A 405 1.45 14.77 -18.55
C CYS A 405 1.74 15.65 -17.33
N TRP A 406 2.48 15.15 -16.34
CA TRP A 406 2.98 15.93 -15.23
C TRP A 406 4.36 16.50 -15.50
N GLY A 407 5.01 16.22 -16.64
CA GLY A 407 6.39 16.65 -16.91
C GLY A 407 7.45 15.70 -16.33
N GLY A 408 7.04 14.60 -15.69
CA GLY A 408 7.91 13.56 -15.18
C GLY A 408 8.46 12.67 -16.29
N ASN A 409 9.54 11.95 -16.01
CA ASN A 409 10.20 11.01 -16.93
C ASN A 409 10.30 9.61 -16.29
N ALA A 410 10.86 8.63 -17.01
CA ALA A 410 10.98 7.27 -16.50
C ALA A 410 11.72 7.15 -15.15
N LEU A 411 12.62 8.10 -14.82
CA LEU A 411 13.31 8.12 -13.53
C LEU A 411 12.36 8.45 -12.38
N HIS A 412 11.41 9.36 -12.57
CA HIS A 412 10.34 9.63 -11.60
C HIS A 412 9.52 8.36 -11.33
N LEU A 413 9.22 7.59 -12.38
CA LEU A 413 8.47 6.36 -12.27
C LEU A 413 9.27 5.24 -11.59
N ALA A 414 10.58 5.14 -11.85
CA ALA A 414 11.47 4.22 -11.10
C ALA A 414 11.53 4.58 -9.61
N THR A 415 11.61 5.87 -9.28
CA THR A 415 11.61 6.34 -7.88
C THR A 415 10.26 6.08 -7.21
N ALA A 416 9.15 6.31 -7.92
CA ALA A 416 7.80 6.02 -7.43
C ALA A 416 7.49 4.51 -7.41
N GLY A 417 8.31 3.65 -8.01
CA GLY A 417 8.24 2.20 -7.86
C GLY A 417 9.14 1.66 -6.74
N ASP A 418 10.02 2.50 -6.16
CA ASP A 418 11.12 2.03 -5.31
C ASP A 418 12.03 1.00 -6.00
N ASN A 419 12.34 1.24 -7.28
CA ASN A 419 13.15 0.36 -8.12
C ASN A 419 14.62 0.85 -8.23
N PRO A 420 15.52 0.49 -7.30
CA PRO A 420 16.91 0.97 -7.32
C PRO A 420 17.68 0.53 -8.58
N ARG A 421 17.43 -0.68 -9.09
CA ARG A 421 18.07 -1.15 -10.33
C ARG A 421 17.62 -0.33 -11.54
N GLY A 422 16.33 -0.01 -11.63
CA GLY A 422 15.79 0.88 -12.66
C GLY A 422 16.36 2.29 -12.57
N VAL A 423 16.51 2.84 -11.35
CA VAL A 423 17.19 4.13 -11.12
C VAL A 423 18.60 4.12 -11.71
N ARG A 424 19.41 3.10 -11.38
CA ARG A 424 20.79 2.98 -11.91
C ARG A 424 20.82 2.92 -13.44
N LEU A 425 20.02 2.02 -14.03
CA LEU A 425 19.95 1.85 -15.49
C LEU A 425 19.58 3.14 -16.23
N LEU A 426 18.62 3.89 -15.68
CA LEU A 426 18.17 5.16 -16.26
C LEU A 426 19.21 6.27 -16.10
N CYS A 427 19.88 6.36 -14.95
CA CYS A 427 20.98 7.30 -14.71
C CYS A 427 22.17 7.03 -15.64
N ASP A 428 22.55 5.76 -15.82
CA ASP A 428 23.58 5.33 -16.78
C ASP A 428 23.20 5.74 -18.22
N ALA A 429 21.91 5.69 -18.53
CA ALA A 429 21.34 6.16 -19.81
C ALA A 429 21.08 7.68 -19.86
N ARG A 430 21.64 8.46 -18.91
CA ARG A 430 21.56 9.93 -18.84
C ARG A 430 20.13 10.47 -18.65
N ALA A 431 19.34 9.81 -17.82
CA ALA A 431 18.09 10.38 -17.32
C ALA A 431 18.35 11.68 -16.54
N SER A 432 17.43 12.65 -16.69
CA SER A 432 17.55 13.95 -16.02
C SER A 432 17.21 13.83 -14.54
N MET A 433 18.23 13.83 -13.68
CA MET A 433 18.07 13.72 -12.21
C MET A 433 17.45 14.97 -11.55
N ASN A 434 17.50 16.12 -12.21
CA ASN A 434 16.96 17.39 -11.71
C ASN A 434 15.69 17.84 -12.44
N GLN A 435 15.15 17.02 -13.36
CA GLN A 435 13.89 17.34 -14.01
C GLN A 435 12.80 17.31 -12.95
N GLU A 436 12.00 18.36 -12.83
CA GLU A 436 10.83 18.36 -11.95
C GLU A 436 9.61 17.90 -12.75
N CYS A 437 8.79 17.01 -12.19
CA CYS A 437 7.48 16.74 -12.78
C CYS A 437 6.58 17.95 -12.49
N VAL A 438 6.09 18.09 -11.27
CA VAL A 438 5.45 19.32 -10.81
C VAL A 438 6.48 20.20 -10.08
N PRO A 439 6.27 21.53 -9.99
CA PRO A 439 7.22 22.44 -9.35
C PRO A 439 7.66 21.96 -7.96
N GLY A 440 8.97 21.85 -7.77
CA GLY A 440 9.60 21.36 -6.55
C GLY A 440 9.70 19.84 -6.41
N LEU A 441 9.12 19.04 -7.31
CA LEU A 441 9.10 17.58 -7.21
C LEU A 441 10.06 16.94 -8.23
N SER A 442 11.34 16.91 -7.86
CA SER A 442 12.38 16.13 -8.57
C SER A 442 12.21 14.62 -8.33
N PRO A 443 12.90 13.73 -9.06
CA PRO A 443 12.88 12.29 -8.79
C PRO A 443 13.28 11.96 -7.35
N PHE A 444 14.28 12.68 -6.81
CA PHE A 444 14.73 12.48 -5.43
C PHE A 444 13.68 12.92 -4.40
N MET A 445 13.07 14.09 -4.59
CA MET A 445 11.99 14.54 -3.70
C MET A 445 10.76 13.64 -3.81
N LEU A 446 10.45 13.13 -5.01
CA LEU A 446 9.38 12.16 -5.24
C LEU A 446 9.66 10.83 -4.52
N SER A 447 10.90 10.32 -4.51
CA SER A 447 11.23 9.12 -3.71
C SER A 447 11.01 9.33 -2.22
N CYS A 448 11.31 10.52 -1.69
CA CYS A 448 11.02 10.86 -0.29
C CYS A 448 9.50 10.90 -0.04
N ALA A 449 8.74 11.57 -0.92
CA ALA A 449 7.27 11.68 -0.84
C ALA A 449 6.55 10.33 -0.97
N CYS A 450 7.19 9.37 -1.63
CA CYS A 450 6.68 8.03 -1.85
C CYS A 450 7.11 7.03 -0.76
N GLY A 451 8.03 7.38 0.14
CA GLY A 451 8.61 6.40 1.07
C GLY A 451 9.55 5.38 0.40
N SER A 452 10.08 5.68 -0.79
CA SER A 452 10.90 4.76 -1.59
C SER A 452 12.34 4.70 -1.08
N GLY A 453 12.55 4.06 0.07
CA GLY A 453 13.83 4.04 0.79
C GLY A 453 14.99 3.45 -0.02
N ARG A 454 14.76 2.38 -0.80
CA ARG A 454 15.82 1.78 -1.62
C ARG A 454 16.22 2.70 -2.77
N ALA A 455 15.25 3.36 -3.41
CA ALA A 455 15.53 4.35 -4.44
C ALA A 455 16.25 5.60 -3.89
N VAL A 456 15.92 6.06 -2.67
CA VAL A 456 16.63 7.17 -2.00
C VAL A 456 18.09 6.82 -1.77
N LYS A 457 18.38 5.66 -1.16
CA LYS A 457 19.75 5.18 -0.92
C LYS A 457 20.54 5.08 -2.23
N GLU A 458 19.91 4.55 -3.27
CA GLU A 458 20.52 4.43 -4.59
C GLU A 458 20.84 5.80 -5.22
N LEU A 459 19.90 6.74 -5.20
CA LEU A 459 20.12 8.11 -5.72
C LEU A 459 21.23 8.85 -4.97
N LEU A 460 21.28 8.73 -3.63
CA LEU A 460 22.36 9.31 -2.82
C LEU A 460 23.71 8.68 -3.14
N SER A 461 23.75 7.38 -3.44
CA SER A 461 24.99 6.71 -3.85
C SER A 461 25.50 7.20 -5.21
N LEU A 462 24.58 7.49 -6.14
CA LEU A 462 24.91 8.00 -7.48
C LEU A 462 25.26 9.49 -7.46
N ASN A 463 24.66 10.27 -6.56
CA ASN A 463 24.92 11.68 -6.38
C ASN A 463 24.83 12.10 -4.89
N PRO A 464 25.94 12.05 -4.14
CA PRO A 464 25.98 12.46 -2.74
C PRO A 464 25.69 13.95 -2.51
N GLY A 465 25.72 14.79 -3.55
CA GLY A 465 25.47 16.23 -3.48
C GLY A 465 24.00 16.63 -3.64
N LEU A 466 23.07 15.67 -3.66
CA LEU A 466 21.64 15.96 -3.72
C LEU A 466 21.19 16.79 -2.50
N SER A 467 20.34 17.77 -2.74
CA SER A 467 19.79 18.60 -1.67
C SER A 467 18.80 17.80 -0.83
N LEU A 468 19.01 17.78 0.50
CA LEU A 468 18.10 17.18 1.47
C LEU A 468 17.05 18.17 2.01
N ARG A 469 17.02 19.39 1.46
CA ARG A 469 16.12 20.45 1.89
C ARG A 469 14.66 19.99 1.76
N HIS A 470 13.89 20.14 2.84
CA HIS A 470 12.49 19.76 2.94
C HIS A 470 12.19 18.25 2.80
N CYS A 471 13.19 17.37 2.62
CA CYS A 471 12.97 15.94 2.40
C CYS A 471 12.27 15.28 3.60
N LEU A 472 12.65 15.65 4.84
CA LEU A 472 11.99 15.16 6.05
C LEU A 472 10.52 15.57 6.10
N HIS A 473 10.20 16.85 5.82
CA HIS A 473 8.81 17.34 5.81
C HIS A 473 7.96 16.64 4.77
N VAL A 474 8.51 16.44 3.57
CA VAL A 474 7.82 15.75 2.48
C VAL A 474 7.58 14.28 2.83
N ALA A 475 8.56 13.57 3.38
CA ALA A 475 8.39 12.19 3.82
C ALA A 475 7.27 12.06 4.87
N LEU A 476 7.30 12.91 5.89
CA LEU A 476 6.31 12.93 6.98
C LEU A 476 4.90 13.33 6.50
N MET A 477 4.80 14.20 5.48
CA MET A 477 3.51 14.63 4.94
C MET A 477 2.87 13.57 4.04
N PHE A 478 3.65 12.95 3.14
CA PHE A 478 3.12 12.17 2.03
C PHE A 478 3.19 10.65 2.22
N ALA A 479 4.10 10.15 3.06
CA ALA A 479 4.33 8.71 3.24
C ALA A 479 4.34 8.32 4.74
N PRO A 480 3.24 8.55 5.48
CA PRO A 480 3.23 8.38 6.93
C PRO A 480 3.62 6.98 7.40
N GLY A 481 3.06 5.94 6.76
CA GLY A 481 3.30 4.55 7.14
C GLY A 481 4.72 4.02 6.86
N SER A 482 5.53 4.73 6.07
CA SER A 482 6.94 4.43 5.80
C SER A 482 7.89 5.54 6.29
N ALA A 483 7.33 6.51 7.02
CA ALA A 483 8.09 7.66 7.48
C ALA A 483 9.22 7.28 8.44
N PRO A 484 9.10 6.31 9.37
CA PRO A 484 10.19 5.97 10.28
C PRO A 484 11.48 5.55 9.56
N ASP A 485 11.37 4.65 8.58
CA ASP A 485 12.51 4.21 7.77
C ASP A 485 13.09 5.36 6.95
N MET A 486 12.22 6.14 6.31
CA MET A 486 12.64 7.28 5.48
C MET A 486 13.34 8.36 6.31
N VAL A 487 12.82 8.66 7.51
CA VAL A 487 13.44 9.58 8.47
C VAL A 487 14.81 9.07 8.85
N SER A 488 14.94 7.79 9.18
CA SER A 488 16.23 7.17 9.52
C SER A 488 17.25 7.30 8.39
N ILE A 489 16.86 6.97 7.15
CA ILE A 489 17.71 7.11 5.95
C ILE A 489 18.15 8.56 5.73
N LEU A 490 17.23 9.51 5.87
CA LEU A 490 17.53 10.94 5.67
C LEU A 490 18.41 11.51 6.78
N LEU A 491 18.24 11.07 8.02
CA LEU A 491 19.09 11.46 9.14
C LEU A 491 20.51 10.87 9.01
N GLU A 492 20.66 9.63 8.56
CA GLU A 492 21.95 9.04 8.19
C GLU A 492 22.65 9.85 7.09
N ALA A 493 21.87 10.36 6.12
CA ALA A 493 22.34 11.28 5.10
C ALA A 493 22.62 12.71 5.61
N ARG A 494 22.46 12.97 6.91
CA ARG A 494 22.65 14.27 7.58
C ARG A 494 21.63 15.35 7.20
N ALA A 495 20.38 14.96 6.96
CA ALA A 495 19.28 15.93 6.86
C ALA A 495 19.15 16.74 8.17
N ASN A 496 18.80 18.02 8.04
CA ASN A 496 18.64 18.88 9.20
C ASN A 496 17.33 18.56 9.95
N VAL A 497 17.45 17.87 11.08
CA VAL A 497 16.33 17.49 11.96
C VAL A 497 15.48 18.66 12.45
N ASN A 498 16.04 19.87 12.49
CA ASN A 498 15.39 21.09 12.96
C ASN A 498 15.07 22.08 11.82
N GLU A 499 15.06 21.61 10.56
CA GLU A 499 14.75 22.45 9.41
C GLU A 499 13.35 23.09 9.53
N GLN A 500 13.24 24.40 9.37
CA GLN A 500 11.96 25.08 9.37
C GLN A 500 11.37 25.13 7.96
N PHE A 501 10.19 24.56 7.79
CA PHE A 501 9.55 24.46 6.49
C PHE A 501 9.11 25.83 5.96
N ARG A 502 9.70 26.24 4.83
CA ARG A 502 9.41 27.53 4.19
C ARG A 502 9.13 27.33 2.71
N VAL A 503 7.85 27.45 2.35
CA VAL A 503 7.42 27.51 0.95
C VAL A 503 7.58 28.94 0.45
N HIS A 504 8.46 29.17 -0.53
CA HIS A 504 8.62 30.49 -1.09
C HIS A 504 7.47 30.82 -2.05
N ILE A 505 7.08 32.09 -2.11
CA ILE A 505 6.07 32.57 -3.08
C ILE A 505 6.50 32.37 -4.54
N ARG A 506 7.80 32.14 -4.79
CA ARG A 506 8.38 31.82 -6.09
C ARG A 506 8.08 30.39 -6.55
N ASP A 507 7.53 29.56 -5.67
CA ASP A 507 7.01 28.21 -5.96
C ASP A 507 5.47 28.25 -5.91
N PRO A 508 4.81 28.87 -6.92
CA PRO A 508 3.41 29.29 -6.81
C PRO A 508 2.44 28.13 -6.58
N GLY A 509 2.74 26.92 -7.08
CA GLY A 509 1.88 25.75 -6.91
C GLY A 509 1.76 25.30 -5.46
N TRP A 510 2.89 24.99 -4.83
CA TRP A 510 2.94 24.57 -3.42
C TRP A 510 2.47 25.67 -2.48
N TRP A 511 2.85 26.92 -2.75
CA TRP A 511 2.42 28.06 -1.96
C TRP A 511 0.89 28.23 -2.03
N PHE A 512 0.31 28.16 -3.22
CA PHE A 512 -1.14 28.28 -3.39
C PHE A 512 -1.88 27.13 -2.70
N LEU A 513 -1.43 25.88 -2.87
CA LEU A 513 -2.04 24.70 -2.24
C LEU A 513 -2.08 24.84 -0.72
N MET A 514 -0.93 25.12 -0.09
CA MET A 514 -0.84 25.20 1.37
C MET A 514 -1.62 26.39 1.93
N ASN A 515 -1.63 27.54 1.26
CA ASN A 515 -2.45 28.67 1.70
C ASN A 515 -3.95 28.40 1.55
N LEU A 516 -4.37 27.81 0.43
CA LEU A 516 -5.78 27.46 0.20
C LEU A 516 -6.28 26.47 1.27
N MET A 517 -5.52 25.40 1.52
CA MET A 517 -5.88 24.41 2.54
C MET A 517 -5.84 25.00 3.95
N GLY A 518 -4.87 25.89 4.23
CA GLY A 518 -4.82 26.62 5.50
C GLY A 518 -6.03 27.54 5.72
N VAL A 519 -6.57 28.17 4.67
CA VAL A 519 -7.82 28.94 4.76
C VAL A 519 -9.02 28.01 4.96
N ARG A 520 -9.06 26.89 4.22
CA ARG A 520 -10.12 25.87 4.29
C ARG A 520 -10.27 25.27 5.68
N HIS A 521 -9.19 25.19 6.47
CA HIS A 521 -9.21 24.71 7.85
C HIS A 521 -10.30 25.36 8.72
N ARG A 522 -10.61 26.65 8.48
CA ARG A 522 -11.64 27.38 9.24
C ARG A 522 -13.07 26.96 8.95
N VAL A 523 -13.30 26.29 7.82
CA VAL A 523 -14.63 25.91 7.33
C VAL A 523 -14.81 24.39 7.35
N SER A 524 -13.75 23.65 7.03
CA SER A 524 -13.75 22.19 6.91
C SER A 524 -12.41 21.67 7.43
N PRO A 525 -12.26 21.50 8.76
CA PRO A 525 -11.03 21.01 9.35
C PRO A 525 -10.80 19.53 9.03
N SER A 526 -9.55 19.22 8.74
CA SER A 526 -8.97 17.90 8.43
C SER A 526 -7.50 17.90 8.85
N ARG A 527 -6.83 16.74 8.83
CA ARG A 527 -5.39 16.67 9.13
C ARG A 527 -4.58 17.51 8.14
N LEU A 528 -4.85 17.41 6.84
CA LEU A 528 -4.17 18.21 5.81
C LEU A 528 -4.40 19.70 6.01
N THR A 529 -5.63 20.13 6.25
CA THR A 529 -5.93 21.56 6.40
C THR A 529 -5.33 22.11 7.69
N LEU A 530 -5.27 21.33 8.77
CA LEU A 530 -4.59 21.70 10.01
C LEU A 530 -3.07 21.79 9.82
N LEU A 531 -2.46 20.81 9.15
CA LEU A 531 -1.06 20.84 8.78
C LEU A 531 -0.77 22.09 7.95
N ALA A 532 -1.56 22.34 6.91
CA ALA A 532 -1.45 23.52 6.07
C ALA A 532 -1.69 24.84 6.85
N PHE A 533 -2.52 24.83 7.90
CA PHE A 533 -2.70 25.99 8.77
C PHE A 533 -1.47 26.30 9.64
N HIS A 534 -0.68 25.28 9.99
CA HIS A 534 0.50 25.36 10.87
C HIS A 534 1.86 25.18 10.16
N HIS A 535 1.90 24.95 8.84
CA HIS A 535 3.11 24.52 8.13
C HIS A 535 4.26 25.54 8.14
N TYR A 536 3.97 26.84 8.13
CA TYR A 536 5.02 27.87 8.06
C TYR A 536 5.93 27.81 9.28
N ASP A 537 7.24 27.67 9.03
CA ASP A 537 8.30 27.53 10.03
C ASP A 537 8.17 26.29 10.95
N ALA A 538 7.31 25.34 10.61
CA ALA A 538 7.19 24.09 11.36
C ALA A 538 8.37 23.16 11.09
N THR A 539 8.85 22.48 12.14
CA THR A 539 9.96 21.52 12.09
C THR A 539 9.47 20.14 11.65
N PRO A 540 10.37 19.21 11.27
CA PRO A 540 10.02 17.81 11.05
C PRO A 540 9.25 17.21 12.23
N LEU A 541 9.66 17.49 13.47
CA LEU A 541 8.94 17.04 14.67
C LEU A 541 7.49 17.56 14.74
N MET A 542 7.24 18.79 14.32
CA MET A 542 5.86 19.30 14.24
C MET A 542 5.08 18.65 13.10
N PHE A 543 5.75 18.37 11.97
CA PHE A 543 5.12 17.69 10.85
C PHE A 543 4.72 16.26 11.21
N SER A 544 5.56 15.50 11.91
CA SER A 544 5.23 14.13 12.35
C SER A 544 3.98 14.12 13.24
N ILE A 545 3.85 15.09 14.14
CA ILE A 545 2.66 15.26 14.98
C ILE A 545 1.43 15.65 14.14
N LEU A 546 1.56 16.64 13.25
CA LEU A 546 0.45 17.15 12.44
C LEU A 546 -0.05 16.16 11.38
N SER A 547 0.82 15.32 10.84
CA SER A 547 0.46 14.26 9.90
C SER A 547 0.00 12.98 10.59
N GLY A 548 0.29 12.82 11.89
CA GLY A 548 -0.02 11.62 12.67
C GLY A 548 1.05 10.53 12.63
N CYS A 549 2.25 10.80 12.08
CA CYS A 549 3.39 9.87 12.06
C CYS A 549 4.08 9.80 13.44
N LEU A 550 3.39 9.27 14.45
CA LEU A 550 3.89 9.30 15.83
C LEU A 550 5.16 8.46 16.01
N ASP A 551 5.29 7.35 15.28
CA ASP A 551 6.46 6.46 15.31
C ASP A 551 7.77 7.17 14.93
N SER A 552 7.69 8.20 14.06
CA SER A 552 8.87 8.98 13.66
C SER A 552 9.35 9.94 14.76
N VAL A 553 8.55 10.20 15.80
CA VAL A 553 8.92 11.15 16.86
C VAL A 553 10.14 10.65 17.61
N SER A 554 10.18 9.38 18.03
CA SER A 554 11.32 8.83 18.76
C SER A 554 12.61 8.95 17.96
N SER A 555 12.59 8.57 16.67
CA SER A 555 13.76 8.71 15.78
C SER A 555 14.24 10.16 15.64
N LEU A 556 13.31 11.12 15.55
CA LEU A 556 13.64 12.54 15.47
C LEU A 556 14.24 13.06 16.79
N LEU A 557 13.69 12.65 17.94
CA LEU A 557 14.19 13.05 19.25
C LEU A 557 15.57 12.47 19.54
N SER A 558 15.80 11.18 19.25
CA SER A 558 17.12 10.56 19.33
C SER A 558 18.15 11.26 18.42
N ALA A 559 17.71 11.84 17.31
CA ALA A 559 18.53 12.67 16.43
C ALA A 559 18.65 14.14 16.88
N ARG A 560 18.26 14.45 18.12
CA ARG A 560 18.32 15.79 18.74
C ARG A 560 17.38 16.82 18.11
N ALA A 561 16.18 16.40 17.74
CA ALA A 561 15.10 17.32 17.42
C ALA A 561 14.78 18.23 18.62
N ARG A 562 14.66 19.53 18.37
CA ARG A 562 14.34 20.53 19.37
C ARG A 562 12.83 20.67 19.55
N VAL A 563 12.36 20.46 20.77
CA VAL A 563 10.94 20.61 21.16
C VAL A 563 10.52 22.07 21.39
N ASP A 564 11.49 22.97 21.63
CA ASP A 564 11.27 24.36 22.01
C ASP A 564 11.11 25.34 20.82
N ILE A 565 11.44 24.88 19.61
CA ILE A 565 11.26 25.67 18.39
C ILE A 565 9.78 26.00 18.21
N ARG A 566 9.50 27.23 17.80
CA ARG A 566 8.14 27.71 17.51
C ARG A 566 7.95 27.90 16.01
N ASN A 567 6.80 27.46 15.51
CA ASN A 567 6.38 27.77 14.15
C ASN A 567 5.96 29.24 14.01
N TYR A 568 5.54 29.63 12.79
CA TYR A 568 5.12 31.00 12.48
C TYR A 568 3.97 31.48 13.40
N ARG A 569 3.10 30.57 13.83
CA ARG A 569 1.98 30.82 14.74
C ARG A 569 2.35 30.75 16.22
N LYS A 570 3.65 30.71 16.53
CA LYS A 570 4.21 30.65 17.90
C LYS A 570 3.89 29.38 18.68
N LYS A 571 3.46 28.31 17.99
CA LYS A 571 3.15 26.99 18.57
C LYS A 571 4.41 26.11 18.66
N THR A 572 4.56 25.39 19.77
CA THR A 572 5.59 24.35 19.99
C THR A 572 5.07 22.97 19.59
N ALA A 573 5.95 21.95 19.58
CA ALA A 573 5.55 20.57 19.33
C ALA A 573 4.49 20.06 20.34
N SER A 574 4.66 20.33 21.64
CA SER A 574 3.70 19.94 22.68
C SER A 574 2.33 20.59 22.53
N GLU A 575 2.28 21.86 22.14
CA GLU A 575 0.99 22.54 21.90
C GLU A 575 0.24 21.94 20.72
N LEU A 576 0.96 21.52 19.66
CA LEU A 576 0.37 20.84 18.52
C LEU A 576 -0.05 19.40 18.86
N ALA A 577 0.73 18.69 19.69
CA ALA A 577 0.39 17.35 20.16
C ALA A 577 -0.94 17.34 20.94
N ARG A 578 -1.14 18.31 21.83
CA ARG A 578 -2.43 18.49 22.53
C ARG A 578 -3.58 18.78 21.56
N GLN A 579 -3.33 19.61 20.54
CA GLN A 579 -4.35 19.94 19.53
C GLN A 579 -4.73 18.74 18.66
N MET A 580 -3.79 17.81 18.44
CA MET A 580 -4.00 16.57 17.71
C MET A 580 -4.60 15.44 18.57
N LEU A 581 -4.83 15.67 19.87
CA LEU A 581 -5.21 14.61 20.83
C LEU A 581 -4.24 13.43 20.77
N ALA A 582 -2.94 13.75 20.70
CA ALA A 582 -1.90 12.76 20.71
C ALA A 582 -1.82 12.05 22.08
N PRO A 583 -1.24 10.83 22.14
CA PRO A 583 -1.04 10.10 23.39
C PRO A 583 -0.34 10.94 24.48
N SER A 584 -0.66 10.68 25.74
CA SER A 584 -0.15 11.44 26.88
C SER A 584 1.38 11.45 26.95
N TRP A 585 2.03 10.30 26.71
CA TRP A 585 3.48 10.17 26.68
C TRP A 585 4.11 11.17 25.70
N LEU A 586 3.51 11.36 24.52
CA LEU A 586 4.04 12.26 23.50
C LEU A 586 3.93 13.73 23.94
N ILE A 587 2.80 14.07 24.57
CA ILE A 587 2.58 15.42 25.10
C ILE A 587 3.60 15.73 26.19
N GLU A 588 3.87 14.77 27.07
CA GLU A 588 4.83 14.87 28.16
C GLU A 588 6.25 15.05 27.62
N VAL A 589 6.70 14.15 26.75
CA VAL A 589 8.03 14.22 26.10
C VAL A 589 8.23 15.54 25.36
N CYS A 590 7.22 16.03 24.64
CA CYS A 590 7.30 17.32 23.94
C CYS A 590 7.19 18.55 24.86
N SER A 591 6.84 18.36 26.14
CA SER A 591 6.68 19.44 27.13
C SER A 591 7.88 19.60 28.06
N MET A 592 8.81 18.63 28.07
CA MET A 592 10.02 18.69 28.88
C MET A 592 10.95 19.80 28.40
N ASN A 593 11.26 20.73 29.30
CA ASN A 593 12.25 21.79 29.08
C ASN A 593 13.64 21.29 29.52
N GLY A 594 14.29 20.46 28.72
CA GLY A 594 15.64 19.99 29.01
C GLY A 594 16.06 18.87 28.07
N GLN A 595 17.22 19.03 27.43
CA GLN A 595 17.78 18.05 26.48
C GLN A 595 18.29 16.75 27.15
N GLU A 596 18.30 16.66 28.48
CA GLU A 596 18.86 15.52 29.22
C GLU A 596 17.80 14.53 29.77
N ASP A 597 16.51 14.90 29.84
CA ASP A 597 15.45 14.03 30.39
C ASP A 597 14.55 13.37 29.31
N ALA A 598 14.56 13.90 28.07
CA ALA A 598 13.76 13.35 26.96
C ALA A 598 14.33 12.05 26.39
N GLU A 599 15.65 11.85 26.47
CA GLU A 599 16.31 10.58 26.12
C GLU A 599 15.92 9.48 27.10
N THR A 600 15.85 9.80 28.40
CA THR A 600 15.58 8.81 29.44
C THR A 600 14.13 8.33 29.43
N LEU A 601 13.14 9.16 29.08
CA LEU A 601 11.73 8.75 29.02
C LEU A 601 11.32 8.06 27.72
N ALA A 602 11.89 8.46 26.58
CA ALA A 602 11.73 7.73 25.33
C ALA A 602 12.36 6.32 25.40
N GLU A 603 13.37 6.13 26.27
CA GLU A 603 14.00 4.84 26.57
C GLU A 603 13.48 4.18 27.88
N SER A 604 12.76 4.87 28.76
CA SER A 604 12.27 4.31 30.03
C SER A 604 10.81 3.85 30.01
N ASP A 605 9.98 4.26 29.05
CA ASP A 605 8.70 3.57 28.81
C ASP A 605 8.89 2.26 28.00
N THR A 606 10.14 1.95 27.63
CA THR A 606 10.63 0.59 27.37
C THR A 606 10.97 -0.19 28.65
N PHE A 607 10.81 0.41 29.83
CA PHE A 607 11.01 -0.23 31.13
C PHE A 607 9.92 0.20 32.14
N SER A 608 8.81 -0.56 32.14
CA SER A 608 7.68 -0.53 33.08
C SER A 608 6.49 0.33 32.64
N ILE A 609 5.52 -0.31 31.97
CA ILE A 609 4.16 -0.61 32.47
C ILE A 609 3.62 -1.80 31.69
#